data_AF-M5BSA8-F1
#
_entry.id   AF-M5BSA8-F1
#
_cell.length_a   1.000
_cell.length_b   1.000
_cell.length_c   1.000
_cell.angle_alpha   90.00
_cell.angle_beta   90.00
_cell.angle_gamma   90.00
#
_symmetry.space_group_name_H-M   'P 1'
#
loop_
_entity.id
_entity.type
_entity.pdbx_description
1 polymer ?
#
loop_
_entity_poly.entity_id
_entity_poly.type
_entity_poly.pdbx_seq_one_letter_code
_entity_poly.pdbx_strand_id
1 'polypeptide(L)'
;MVAEYVAEIFEYMKELEVRTMPSPVYMKSQPDLTWEMRSILMDWIIQVHSRFRLLPETLFLACNIIDRFLSMRIVSLVKLQLVGITGLFVAAKYEEIMAPSVQNFLKVSDSSYSEQEILQAEKYILRTLGWDLSYPNPMSWLRRASKADAYDVQTRTMAKFLIEISVVEEKLLNTSYSGSRGMGKYKH
;
A
#
# COMPACT_ATOMS: atom_id res chain seq x y z
N MET A 1 -20.70 -10.33 1.86
CA MET A 1 -20.97 -9.91 0.47
C MET A 1 -22.26 -10.57 0.06
N VAL A 2 -23.26 -9.76 -0.28
CA VAL A 2 -24.48 -10.21 -0.94
C VAL A 2 -24.06 -10.86 -2.26
N ALA A 3 -24.54 -12.07 -2.55
CA ALA A 3 -24.06 -12.88 -3.66
C ALA A 3 -24.28 -12.22 -5.03
N GLU A 4 -25.32 -11.39 -5.14
CA GLU A 4 -25.80 -10.78 -6.38
C GLU A 4 -24.77 -9.90 -7.07
N TYR A 5 -24.01 -9.08 -6.32
CA TYR A 5 -23.08 -8.10 -6.89
C TYR A 5 -21.62 -8.58 -6.96
N VAL A 6 -21.37 -9.84 -6.60
CA VAL A 6 -19.98 -10.32 -6.46
C VAL A 6 -19.23 -10.22 -7.79
N ALA A 7 -19.88 -10.56 -8.91
CA ALA A 7 -19.24 -10.51 -10.21
C ALA A 7 -18.84 -9.08 -10.60
N GLU A 8 -19.77 -8.13 -10.50
CA GLU A 8 -19.52 -6.72 -10.87
C GLU A 8 -18.49 -6.07 -9.95
N ILE A 9 -18.54 -6.34 -8.64
CA ILE A 9 -17.58 -5.80 -7.68
C ILE A 9 -16.16 -6.23 -8.04
N PHE A 10 -15.96 -7.52 -8.34
CA PHE A 10 -14.61 -8.00 -8.65
C PHE A 10 -14.13 -7.58 -10.04
N GLU A 11 -15.01 -7.44 -11.04
CA GLU A 11 -14.60 -6.87 -12.32
C GLU A 11 -14.16 -5.41 -12.15
N TYR A 12 -14.93 -4.62 -11.40
CA TYR A 12 -14.55 -3.25 -11.05
C TYR A 12 -13.23 -3.19 -10.27
N MET A 13 -13.03 -4.06 -9.27
CA MET A 13 -11.77 -4.13 -8.53
C MET A 13 -10.57 -4.43 -9.43
N LYS A 14 -10.75 -5.23 -10.48
CA LYS A 14 -9.69 -5.55 -11.45
C LYS A 14 -9.31 -4.32 -12.29
N GLU A 15 -10.29 -3.53 -12.71
CA GLU A 15 -10.05 -2.27 -13.41
C GLU A 15 -9.30 -1.26 -12.52
N LEU A 16 -9.73 -1.14 -11.25
CA LEU A 16 -9.09 -0.30 -10.26
C LEU A 16 -7.65 -0.71 -10.00
N GLU A 17 -7.38 -2.01 -9.92
CA GLU A 17 -6.03 -2.55 -9.72
C GLU A 17 -5.08 -1.99 -10.77
N VAL A 18 -5.41 -2.12 -12.06
CA VAL A 18 -4.57 -1.63 -13.15
C VAL A 18 -4.28 -0.13 -13.06
N ARG A 19 -5.28 0.66 -12.64
CA ARG A 19 -5.16 2.11 -12.49
C ARG A 19 -4.33 2.55 -11.28
N THR A 20 -4.33 1.73 -10.22
CA THR A 20 -3.74 2.08 -8.92
C THR A 20 -2.42 1.35 -8.66
N MET A 21 -1.83 0.71 -9.67
CA MET A 21 -0.50 0.11 -9.53
C MET A 21 0.61 1.17 -9.63
N PRO A 22 1.63 1.13 -8.75
CA PRO A 22 2.82 1.96 -8.90
C PRO A 22 3.66 1.53 -10.11
N SER A 23 4.57 2.40 -10.55
CA SER A 23 5.52 2.05 -11.61
C SER A 23 6.60 1.11 -11.05
N PRO A 24 6.77 -0.13 -11.52
CA PRO A 24 7.75 -1.06 -10.95
C PRO A 24 9.21 -0.62 -11.13
N VAL A 25 9.45 0.46 -11.88
CA VAL A 25 10.79 1.00 -12.17
C VAL A 25 10.95 2.44 -11.68
N TYR A 26 10.08 2.93 -10.79
CA TYR A 26 10.13 4.33 -10.34
C TYR A 26 11.46 4.71 -9.70
N MET A 27 12.19 3.75 -9.12
CA MET A 27 13.50 4.02 -8.53
C MET A 27 14.52 4.55 -9.54
N LYS A 28 14.35 4.25 -10.84
CA LYS A 28 15.21 4.84 -11.90
C LYS A 28 15.08 6.36 -12.02
N SER A 29 13.96 6.93 -11.57
CA SER A 29 13.73 8.38 -11.55
C SER A 29 14.10 9.03 -10.21
N GLN A 30 14.50 8.25 -9.21
CA GLN A 30 14.90 8.76 -7.89
C GLN A 30 16.43 8.86 -7.83
N PRO A 31 17.03 10.06 -7.84
CA PRO A 31 18.48 10.22 -7.82
C PRO A 31 19.09 9.88 -6.45
N ASP A 32 18.34 10.12 -5.38
CA ASP A 32 18.82 10.04 -3.99
C ASP A 32 18.34 8.78 -3.25
N LEU A 33 17.52 7.94 -3.89
CA LEU A 33 16.88 6.79 -3.24
C LEU A 33 17.31 5.48 -3.90
N THR A 34 17.42 4.44 -3.07
CA THR A 34 17.60 3.07 -3.52
C THR A 34 16.44 2.20 -3.06
N TRP A 35 16.33 1.01 -3.64
CA TRP A 35 15.34 0.03 -3.17
C TRP A 35 15.59 -0.43 -1.74
N GLU A 36 16.84 -0.52 -1.32
CA GLU A 36 17.20 -0.83 0.07
C GLU A 36 16.62 0.21 1.04
N MET A 37 16.71 1.50 0.71
CA MET A 37 16.11 2.58 1.51
C MET A 37 14.59 2.46 1.58
N ARG A 38 13.93 2.07 0.49
CA ARG A 38 12.49 1.78 0.48
C ARG A 38 12.18 0.59 1.40
N SER A 39 12.93 -0.50 1.34
CA SER A 39 12.71 -1.67 2.20
C SER A 39 12.86 -1.33 3.68
N ILE A 40 13.86 -0.51 4.05
CA ILE A 40 14.04 0.00 5.42
C ILE A 40 12.82 0.85 5.84
N LEU A 41 12.33 1.72 4.95
CA LEU A 41 11.11 2.49 5.22
C LEU A 41 9.90 1.58 5.45
N MET A 42 9.67 0.60 4.57
CA MET A 42 8.50 -0.28 4.65
C MET A 42 8.52 -1.14 5.92
N ASP A 43 9.69 -1.66 6.30
CA ASP A 43 9.86 -2.38 7.57
C ASP A 43 9.49 -1.48 8.77
N TRP A 44 10.00 -0.25 8.79
CA TRP A 44 9.64 0.71 9.84
C TRP A 44 8.13 1.03 9.85
N ILE A 45 7.50 1.19 8.67
CA ILE A 45 6.05 1.41 8.56
C ILE A 45 5.25 0.23 9.12
N ILE A 46 5.68 -1.01 8.87
CA ILE A 46 5.07 -2.22 9.45
C ILE A 46 5.15 -2.18 10.98
N GLN A 47 6.29 -1.79 11.54
CA GLN A 47 6.44 -1.66 13.00
C GLN A 47 5.48 -0.60 13.58
N VAL A 48 5.36 0.56 12.93
CA VAL A 48 4.43 1.63 13.36
C VAL A 48 2.98 1.19 13.25
N HIS A 49 2.61 0.57 12.12
CA HIS A 49 1.29 -0.02 11.88
C HIS A 49 0.93 -1.02 13.00
N SER A 50 1.84 -1.95 13.30
CA SER A 50 1.64 -2.95 14.36
C SER A 50 1.53 -2.31 15.75
N ARG A 51 2.29 -1.24 16.03
CA ARG A 51 2.21 -0.51 17.31
C ARG A 51 0.84 0.14 17.50
N PHE A 52 0.25 0.67 16.44
CA PHE A 52 -1.10 1.24 16.46
C PHE A 52 -2.22 0.19 16.35
N ARG A 53 -1.90 -1.07 16.06
CA ARG A 53 -2.87 -2.17 15.88
C ARG A 53 -3.92 -1.88 14.80
N LEU A 54 -3.45 -1.28 13.70
CA LEU A 54 -4.29 -0.93 12.56
C LEU A 54 -4.69 -2.18 11.78
N LEU A 55 -5.75 -2.07 10.99
CA LEU A 55 -6.21 -3.11 10.08
C LEU A 55 -5.12 -3.45 9.03
N PRO A 56 -5.00 -4.72 8.59
CA PRO A 56 -4.13 -5.06 7.47
C PRO A 56 -4.44 -4.24 6.21
N GLU A 57 -5.72 -3.91 6.01
CA GLU A 57 -6.19 -3.06 4.92
C GLU A 57 -5.47 -1.71 4.88
N THR A 58 -5.29 -1.10 6.05
CA THR A 58 -4.58 0.16 6.23
C THR A 58 -3.12 0.06 5.79
N LEU A 59 -2.44 -1.05 6.09
CA LEU A 59 -1.04 -1.26 5.69
C LEU A 59 -0.92 -1.36 4.17
N PHE A 60 -1.77 -2.18 3.54
CA PHE A 60 -1.73 -2.37 2.10
C PHE A 60 -1.99 -1.07 1.34
N LEU A 61 -2.96 -0.27 1.80
CA LEU A 61 -3.23 1.04 1.23
C LEU A 61 -2.06 2.02 1.47
N ALA A 62 -1.47 2.03 2.66
CA ALA A 62 -0.33 2.90 2.99
C ALA A 62 0.86 2.63 2.06
N CYS A 63 1.25 1.36 1.88
CA CYS A 63 2.34 1.00 0.98
C CYS A 63 2.03 1.39 -0.47
N ASN A 64 0.79 1.15 -0.94
CA ASN A 64 0.36 1.58 -2.27
C ASN A 64 0.47 3.12 -2.46
N ILE A 65 0.01 3.89 -1.49
CA ILE A 65 0.10 5.36 -1.49
C ILE A 65 1.56 5.80 -1.61
N ILE A 66 2.45 5.23 -0.80
CA ILE A 66 3.88 5.55 -0.79
C ILE A 66 4.51 5.27 -2.16
N ASP A 67 4.35 4.06 -2.69
CA ASP A 67 4.99 3.65 -3.94
C ASP A 67 4.43 4.42 -5.15
N ARG A 68 3.12 4.71 -5.19
CA ARG A 68 2.53 5.56 -6.25
C ARG A 68 3.01 6.99 -6.17
N PHE A 69 3.14 7.55 -4.96
CA PHE A 69 3.68 8.89 -4.79
C PHE A 69 5.14 8.96 -5.26
N LEU A 70 5.99 8.00 -4.88
CA LEU A 70 7.37 7.87 -5.36
C LEU A 70 7.46 7.58 -6.86
N SER A 71 6.40 7.03 -7.48
CA SER A 71 6.30 6.88 -8.93
C SER A 71 6.10 8.20 -9.68
N MET A 72 5.56 9.22 -9.01
CA MET A 72 5.17 10.48 -9.64
C MET A 72 6.03 11.66 -9.21
N ARG A 73 6.75 11.54 -8.08
CA ARG A 73 7.52 12.64 -7.49
C ARG A 73 8.90 12.17 -7.04
N ILE A 74 9.89 12.98 -7.37
CA ILE A 74 11.24 12.85 -6.84
C ILE A 74 11.24 13.28 -5.37
N VAL A 75 11.82 12.46 -4.50
CA VAL A 75 11.87 12.68 -3.06
C VAL A 75 13.30 12.52 -2.58
N SER A 76 13.78 13.46 -1.76
CA SER A 76 15.09 13.34 -1.13
C SER A 76 15.04 12.36 0.05
N LEU A 77 16.17 11.74 0.36
CA LEU A 77 16.29 10.80 1.48
C LEU A 77 15.76 11.38 2.81
N VAL A 78 16.02 12.65 3.08
CA VAL A 78 15.60 13.35 4.32
C VAL A 78 14.08 13.43 4.46
N LYS A 79 13.34 13.46 3.35
CA LYS A 79 11.87 13.56 3.34
C LYS A 79 11.20 12.19 3.14
N LEU A 80 11.96 11.11 2.95
CA LEU A 80 11.41 9.77 2.71
C LEU A 80 10.57 9.26 3.90
N GLN A 81 11.06 9.42 5.13
CA GLN A 81 10.29 9.02 6.33
C GLN A 81 9.01 9.85 6.49
N LEU A 82 9.05 11.16 6.17
CA LEU A 82 7.86 12.02 6.16
C LEU A 82 6.80 11.50 5.18
N VAL A 83 7.21 11.07 3.98
CA VAL A 83 6.29 10.46 3.00
C VAL A 83 5.70 9.17 3.56
N GLY A 84 6.52 8.31 4.16
CA GLY A 84 6.04 7.05 4.75
C GLY A 84 5.00 7.25 5.84
N ILE A 85 5.33 8.06 6.85
CA ILE A 85 4.43 8.28 8.00
C ILE A 85 3.14 8.97 7.58
N THR A 86 3.22 9.90 6.61
CA THR A 86 2.05 10.58 6.07
C THR A 86 1.21 9.64 5.21
N GLY A 87 1.83 8.74 4.44
CA GLY A 87 1.12 7.70 3.69
C GLY A 87 0.30 6.79 4.59
N LEU A 88 0.88 6.37 5.72
CA LEU A 88 0.17 5.60 6.75
C LEU A 88 -0.95 6.42 7.42
N PHE A 89 -0.71 7.70 7.70
CA PHE A 89 -1.74 8.60 8.26
C PHE A 89 -2.94 8.76 7.33
N VAL A 90 -2.72 8.95 6.03
CA VAL A 90 -3.78 9.04 5.02
C VAL A 90 -4.55 7.72 4.95
N ALA A 91 -3.85 6.59 4.88
CA ALA A 91 -4.50 5.27 4.84
C ALA A 91 -5.33 4.99 6.10
N ALA A 92 -4.81 5.35 7.28
CA ALA A 92 -5.52 5.15 8.53
C ALA A 92 -6.82 5.96 8.58
N LYS A 93 -6.83 7.19 8.08
CA LYS A 93 -8.06 8.00 7.98
C LYS A 93 -9.06 7.45 6.97
N TYR A 94 -8.61 6.63 6.02
CA TYR A 94 -9.46 6.05 4.99
C TYR A 94 -10.10 4.72 5.44
N GLU A 95 -9.32 3.84 6.08
CA GLU A 95 -9.75 2.48 6.43
C GLU A 95 -10.25 2.33 7.88
N GLU A 96 -9.70 3.09 8.82
CA GLU A 96 -10.03 2.92 10.25
C GLU A 96 -11.32 3.65 10.62
N ILE A 97 -12.13 3.02 11.48
CA ILE A 97 -13.28 3.69 12.11
C ILE A 97 -12.79 4.87 12.97
N MET A 98 -11.68 4.68 13.67
CA MET A 98 -11.06 5.67 14.56
C MET A 98 -9.57 5.76 14.28
N ALA A 99 -9.20 6.60 13.33
CA ALA A 99 -7.80 6.82 12.98
C ALA A 99 -7.02 7.50 14.14
N PRO A 100 -5.74 7.14 14.37
CA PRO A 100 -4.90 7.85 15.34
C PRO A 100 -4.74 9.32 14.95
N SER A 101 -4.65 10.20 15.95
CA SER A 101 -4.43 11.63 15.70
C SER A 101 -3.03 11.89 15.15
N VAL A 102 -2.85 13.03 14.45
CA VAL A 102 -1.54 13.47 13.95
C VAL A 102 -0.49 13.54 15.08
N GLN A 103 -0.91 13.88 16.30
CA GLN A 103 -0.05 13.91 17.48
C GLN A 103 0.48 12.53 17.86
N ASN A 104 -0.27 11.45 17.62
CA ASN A 104 0.23 10.10 17.81
C ASN A 104 1.28 9.74 16.75
N PHE A 105 1.09 10.17 15.50
CA PHE A 105 2.06 9.98 14.42
C PHE A 105 3.37 10.76 14.67
N LEU A 106 3.29 11.98 15.22
CA LEU A 106 4.47 12.76 15.61
C LEU A 106 5.30 12.06 16.70
N LYS A 107 4.63 11.45 17.68
CA LYS A 107 5.30 10.73 18.77
C LYS A 107 6.10 9.53 18.29
N VAL A 108 5.63 8.82 17.26
CA VAL A 108 6.34 7.63 16.72
C VAL A 108 7.46 8.00 15.74
N SER A 109 7.46 9.21 15.19
CA SER A 109 8.56 9.75 14.37
C SER A 109 9.59 10.52 15.21
N ASP A 110 9.67 10.26 16.51
CA ASP A 110 10.52 10.96 17.49
C ASP A 110 10.41 12.50 17.41
N SER A 111 9.23 13.02 17.06
CA SER A 111 8.98 14.46 16.83
C SER A 111 9.95 15.13 15.84
N SER A 112 10.52 14.35 14.91
CA SER A 112 11.42 14.85 13.85
C SER A 112 10.74 15.82 12.88
N TYR A 113 9.41 15.89 12.93
CA TYR A 113 8.58 16.73 12.07
C TYR A 113 7.61 17.55 12.93
N SER A 114 7.13 18.65 12.38
CA SER A 114 6.01 19.40 12.94
C SER A 114 4.67 18.85 12.45
N GLU A 115 3.60 19.14 13.19
CA GLU A 115 2.23 18.84 12.75
C GLU A 115 1.93 19.46 11.37
N GLN A 116 2.39 20.69 11.16
CA GLN A 116 2.18 21.40 9.90
C GLN A 116 2.86 20.70 8.72
N GLU A 117 4.05 20.12 8.92
CA GLU A 117 4.75 19.37 7.87
C GLU A 117 3.98 18.11 7.46
N ILE A 118 3.44 17.35 8.41
CA ILE A 118 2.60 16.18 8.10
C ILE A 118 1.34 16.61 7.33
N LEU A 119 0.67 17.67 7.77
CA LEU A 119 -0.54 18.17 7.10
C LEU A 119 -0.26 18.74 5.70
N GLN A 120 0.90 19.35 5.48
CA GLN A 120 1.33 19.81 4.16
C GLN A 120 1.68 18.63 3.24
N ALA A 121 2.43 17.65 3.76
CA ALA A 121 2.76 16.43 3.05
C ALA A 121 1.49 15.66 2.66
N GLU A 122 0.51 15.59 3.54
CA GLU A 122 -0.78 14.94 3.28
C GLU A 122 -1.48 15.57 2.07
N LYS A 123 -1.64 16.90 2.09
CA LYS A 123 -2.27 17.63 0.98
C LYS A 123 -1.50 17.40 -0.33
N TYR A 124 -0.18 17.31 -0.26
CA TYR A 124 0.65 17.11 -1.44
C TYR A 124 0.54 15.69 -2.00
N ILE A 125 0.52 14.67 -1.15
CA ILE A 125 0.29 13.27 -1.53
C ILE A 125 -1.09 13.14 -2.18
N LEU A 126 -2.14 13.62 -1.52
CA LEU A 126 -3.51 13.52 -2.02
C LEU A 126 -3.69 14.22 -3.37
N ARG A 127 -3.13 15.43 -3.54
CA ARG A 127 -3.14 16.14 -4.82
C ARG A 127 -2.36 15.39 -5.91
N THR A 128 -1.21 14.82 -5.56
CA THR A 128 -0.39 14.07 -6.52
C THR A 128 -1.11 12.82 -7.02
N LEU A 129 -1.81 12.12 -6.12
CA LEU A 129 -2.60 10.93 -6.46
C LEU A 129 -3.96 11.26 -7.08
N GLY A 130 -4.30 12.54 -7.27
CA GLY A 130 -5.60 12.96 -7.77
C GLY A 130 -6.75 12.53 -6.86
N TRP A 131 -6.50 12.40 -5.56
CA TRP A 131 -7.42 11.87 -4.55
C TRP A 131 -7.89 10.42 -4.80
N ASP A 132 -7.23 9.69 -5.71
CA ASP A 132 -7.57 8.32 -6.02
C ASP A 132 -6.92 7.35 -5.01
N LEU A 133 -7.65 7.06 -3.94
CA LEU A 133 -7.29 6.08 -2.90
C LEU A 133 -8.00 4.73 -3.07
N SER A 134 -8.56 4.47 -4.26
CA SER A 134 -9.43 3.30 -4.52
C SER A 134 -8.69 1.97 -4.68
N TYR A 135 -7.46 1.85 -4.17
CA TYR A 135 -6.63 0.66 -4.33
C TYR A 135 -7.36 -0.60 -3.83
N PRO A 136 -7.59 -1.61 -4.68
CA PRO A 136 -8.34 -2.80 -4.30
C PRO A 136 -7.51 -3.67 -3.38
N ASN A 137 -8.05 -3.94 -2.18
CA ASN A 137 -7.31 -4.66 -1.16
C ASN A 137 -6.94 -6.09 -1.59
N PRO A 138 -5.65 -6.51 -1.48
CA PRO A 138 -5.20 -7.87 -1.80
C PRO A 138 -5.97 -8.99 -1.07
N MET A 139 -6.40 -8.75 0.17
CA MET A 139 -7.16 -9.70 0.98
C MET A 139 -8.54 -10.01 0.40
N SER A 140 -9.13 -9.09 -0.37
CA SER A 140 -10.42 -9.33 -1.04
C SER A 140 -10.30 -10.44 -2.08
N TRP A 141 -9.19 -10.48 -2.82
CA TRP A 141 -8.88 -11.53 -3.79
C TRP A 141 -8.63 -12.88 -3.12
N LEU A 142 -7.82 -12.90 -2.05
CA LEU A 142 -7.58 -14.12 -1.27
C LEU A 142 -8.86 -14.71 -0.70
N ARG A 143 -9.76 -13.86 -0.18
CA ARG A 143 -11.05 -14.29 0.37
C ARG A 143 -11.97 -14.88 -0.71
N ARG A 144 -11.90 -14.40 -1.96
CA ARG A 144 -12.65 -14.98 -3.08
C ARG A 144 -12.12 -16.38 -3.41
N ALA A 145 -10.82 -16.51 -3.59
CA ALA A 145 -10.17 -17.80 -3.89
C ALA A 145 -10.45 -18.83 -2.78
N SER A 146 -10.32 -18.42 -1.51
CA SER A 146 -10.54 -19.33 -0.39
C SER A 146 -11.98 -19.82 -0.23
N LYS A 147 -12.98 -19.07 -0.72
CA LYS A 147 -14.38 -19.52 -0.72
C LYS A 147 -14.68 -20.51 -1.83
N ALA A 148 -13.93 -20.49 -2.94
CA ALA A 148 -14.12 -21.41 -4.05
C ALA A 148 -13.66 -22.83 -3.70
N ASP A 149 -12.54 -22.96 -2.97
CA ASP A 149 -11.84 -24.24 -2.82
C ASP A 149 -11.81 -24.80 -1.38
N ALA A 150 -12.54 -24.18 -0.44
CA ALA A 150 -12.65 -24.63 0.95
C ALA A 150 -11.30 -24.92 1.68
N TYR A 151 -10.25 -24.15 1.38
CA TYR A 151 -8.91 -24.34 1.96
C TYR A 151 -8.90 -24.33 3.50
N ASP A 152 -7.98 -25.09 4.08
CA ASP A 152 -7.75 -25.18 5.52
C ASP A 152 -7.11 -23.91 6.10
N VAL A 153 -7.09 -23.81 7.43
CA VAL A 153 -6.62 -22.61 8.15
C VAL A 153 -5.13 -22.35 7.94
N GLN A 154 -4.30 -23.40 7.79
CA GLN A 154 -2.86 -23.22 7.59
C GLN A 154 -2.57 -22.63 6.22
N THR A 155 -3.21 -23.14 5.17
CA THR A 155 -3.07 -22.59 3.81
C THR A 155 -3.49 -21.12 3.76
N ARG A 156 -4.59 -20.74 4.42
CA ARG A 156 -5.02 -19.33 4.48
C ARG A 156 -4.00 -18.45 5.21
N THR A 157 -3.43 -18.93 6.31
CA THR A 157 -2.43 -18.20 7.09
C THR A 157 -1.16 -17.98 6.28
N MET A 158 -0.68 -19.02 5.59
CA MET A 158 0.47 -18.92 4.70
C MET A 158 0.21 -17.94 3.55
N ALA A 159 -0.97 -17.99 2.93
CA ALA A 159 -1.31 -17.08 1.85
C ALA A 159 -1.35 -15.61 2.31
N LYS A 160 -1.88 -15.32 3.50
CA LYS A 160 -1.84 -13.96 4.08
C LYS A 160 -0.40 -13.47 4.27
N PHE A 161 0.45 -14.32 4.82
CA PHE A 161 1.87 -14.01 5.02
C PHE A 161 2.59 -13.70 3.70
N LEU A 162 2.35 -14.50 2.65
CA LEU A 162 2.93 -14.25 1.33
C LEU A 162 2.44 -12.93 0.70
N ILE A 163 1.17 -12.58 0.92
CA ILE A 163 0.63 -11.28 0.46
C ILE A 163 1.29 -10.13 1.21
N GLU A 164 1.50 -10.24 2.52
CA GLU A 164 2.22 -9.22 3.29
C GLU A 164 3.65 -9.03 2.78
N ILE A 165 4.37 -10.13 2.49
CA ILE A 165 5.70 -10.07 1.86
C ILE A 165 5.66 -9.37 0.50
N SER A 166 4.61 -9.60 -0.30
CA SER A 166 4.53 -9.04 -1.66
C SER A 166 4.46 -7.51 -1.70
N VAL A 167 4.07 -6.89 -0.60
CA VAL A 167 4.01 -5.44 -0.47
C VAL A 167 5.37 -4.85 -0.05
N VAL A 168 6.20 -5.66 0.60
CA VAL A 168 7.57 -5.27 1.02
C VAL A 168 8.59 -5.53 -0.09
N GLU A 169 8.43 -6.58 -0.88
CA GLU A 169 9.43 -6.95 -1.89
C GLU A 169 9.28 -6.14 -3.19
N GLU A 170 10.35 -5.45 -3.60
CA GLU A 170 10.38 -4.62 -4.83
C GLU A 170 9.97 -5.43 -6.08
N LYS A 171 10.39 -6.69 -6.16
CA LYS A 171 10.21 -7.54 -7.35
C LYS A 171 8.76 -7.90 -7.57
N LEU A 172 7.94 -7.81 -6.52
CA LEU A 172 6.54 -8.14 -6.54
C LEU A 172 5.63 -6.94 -6.81
N LEU A 173 6.20 -5.73 -6.95
CA LEU A 173 5.44 -4.51 -7.28
C LEU A 173 4.71 -4.55 -8.63
N ASN A 174 5.13 -5.39 -9.57
CA ASN A 174 4.42 -5.55 -10.85
C ASN A 174 3.38 -6.68 -10.83
N THR A 175 3.31 -7.44 -9.75
CA THR A 175 2.43 -8.60 -9.65
C THR A 175 1.00 -8.12 -9.42
N SER A 176 0.07 -8.61 -10.25
CA SER A 176 -1.35 -8.39 -10.06
C SER A 176 -1.94 -9.52 -9.22
N TYR A 177 -2.67 -9.16 -8.17
CA TYR A 177 -3.39 -10.08 -7.29
C TYR A 177 -4.61 -10.72 -7.96
N SER A 178 -5.17 -10.09 -8.99
CA SER A 178 -6.22 -10.71 -9.83
C SER A 178 -5.69 -11.76 -10.80
N GLY A 179 -4.36 -11.95 -10.90
CA GLY A 179 -3.72 -12.90 -11.83
C GLY A 179 -3.70 -12.44 -13.29
N SER A 180 -4.13 -11.20 -13.57
CA SER A 180 -4.39 -10.71 -14.93
C SER A 180 -3.12 -10.36 -15.74
N ARG A 181 -1.96 -10.21 -15.09
CA ARG A 181 -0.70 -9.79 -15.75
C ARG A 181 0.30 -10.92 -16.08
N GLY A 182 -0.08 -12.19 -15.93
CA GLY A 182 0.84 -13.33 -16.07
C GLY A 182 1.08 -13.91 -17.48
N MET A 183 0.34 -13.52 -18.52
CA MET A 183 0.38 -14.24 -19.82
C MET A 183 0.78 -13.41 -21.05
N GLY A 184 1.22 -12.17 -20.89
CA GLY A 184 1.58 -11.33 -22.03
C GLY A 184 2.88 -10.59 -21.81
N LYS A 185 4.00 -11.21 -22.23
CA LYS A 185 5.29 -10.62 -22.67
C LYS A 185 6.51 -11.47 -22.28
N TYR A 186 6.53 -12.74 -22.71
CA TYR A 186 7.78 -13.43 -23.02
C TYR A 186 7.57 -14.22 -24.31
N LYS A 187 7.68 -13.50 -25.44
CA LYS A 187 8.00 -14.08 -26.74
C LYS A 187 9.32 -13.44 -27.16
N HIS A 188 10.41 -14.14 -26.89
CA HIS A 188 11.66 -14.06 -27.63
C HIS A 188 12.02 -15.48 -28.04
#